data_AF-A0A8H5HYD0-F1
#
_entry.id   AF-A0A8H5HYD0-F1
#
_cell.length_a   1.000
_cell.length_b   1.000
_cell.length_c   1.000
_cell.angle_alpha   90.00
_cell.angle_beta   90.00
_cell.angle_gamma   90.00
#
_symmetry.space_group_name_H-M   'P 1'
#
loop_
_entity.id
_entity.type
_entity.pdbx_description
1 polymer ?
#
loop_
_entity_poly.entity_id
_entity_poly.type
_entity_poly.pdbx_seq_one_letter_code
_entity_poly.pdbx_strand_id
1 'polypeptide(L)'
;MTSSKEDFRVSIESSSDWSHIKANYAQTAKADLRREMAAAGLSNSSTLFQHLDQLIDQTFRLAQPNLRVNGQSFDERGEDDIEPFDEALDRHVWSLHDQRLGLHKTIAATRRAEPLKIEKAMVNSLEQDHRLDALEADSEVEEFDMDVRDDLPGLPPDVEDGLRKACAMAEELSQSIPTQTGRSQSFTKSTATLKKPEWR
;
A
#
# COMPACT_ATOMS: atom_id res chain seq x y z
N MET A 1 19.90 20.79 -35.23
CA MET A 1 18.66 20.47 -34.50
C MET A 1 17.95 19.36 -35.24
N THR A 2 18.25 18.10 -34.90
CA THR A 2 17.61 16.93 -35.51
C THR A 2 16.71 16.30 -34.45
N SER A 3 15.42 16.47 -34.72
CA SER A 3 14.25 15.87 -34.07
C SER A 3 14.52 14.52 -33.41
N SER A 4 14.21 14.46 -32.12
CA SER A 4 14.02 13.26 -31.32
C SER A 4 13.04 12.30 -32.02
N LYS A 5 13.56 11.38 -32.84
CA LYS A 5 12.86 10.11 -33.03
C LYS A 5 13.01 9.40 -31.69
N GLU A 6 11.92 9.27 -30.96
CA GLU A 6 11.84 8.33 -29.85
C GLU A 6 12.33 6.98 -30.38
N ASP A 7 13.52 6.57 -29.96
CA ASP A 7 14.06 5.26 -30.27
C ASP A 7 13.13 4.25 -29.61
N PHE A 8 12.26 3.56 -30.37
CA PHE A 8 11.38 2.47 -29.91
C PHE A 8 12.16 1.20 -29.55
N ARG A 9 13.39 1.35 -29.04
CA ARG A 9 14.25 0.25 -28.64
C ARG A 9 13.87 -0.18 -27.23
N VAL A 10 13.87 -1.49 -27.00
CA VAL A 10 13.51 -2.06 -25.70
C VAL A 10 14.72 -1.92 -24.77
N SER A 11 14.55 -1.20 -23.67
CA SER A 11 15.59 -1.04 -22.64
C SER A 11 15.54 -2.18 -21.63
N ILE A 12 16.68 -2.82 -21.40
CA ILE A 12 16.90 -3.83 -20.36
C ILE A 12 17.93 -3.29 -19.37
N GLU A 13 17.68 -3.52 -18.09
CA GLU A 13 18.46 -3.01 -16.95
C GLU A 13 19.78 -3.76 -16.71
N SER A 14 19.93 -4.97 -17.26
CA SER A 14 21.16 -5.74 -17.12
C SER A 14 21.33 -6.76 -18.26
N SER A 15 22.59 -7.03 -18.62
CA SER A 15 22.91 -8.17 -19.50
C SER A 15 22.57 -9.52 -18.86
N SER A 16 22.52 -9.57 -17.52
CA SER A 16 22.03 -10.73 -16.77
C SER A 16 20.56 -10.99 -17.05
N ASP A 17 19.74 -9.93 -17.08
CA ASP A 17 18.30 -10.04 -17.33
C ASP A 17 18.01 -10.52 -18.75
N TRP A 18 18.77 -10.04 -19.73
CA TRP A 18 18.67 -10.54 -21.10
C TRP A 18 18.97 -12.04 -21.20
N SER A 19 20.01 -12.48 -20.50
CA SER A 19 20.39 -13.90 -20.44
C SER A 19 19.33 -14.74 -19.72
N HIS A 20 18.74 -14.19 -18.65
CA HIS A 20 17.66 -14.82 -17.89
C HIS A 20 16.37 -14.93 -18.72
N ILE A 21 16.00 -13.88 -19.47
CA ILE A 21 14.86 -13.90 -20.40
C ILE A 21 15.07 -14.99 -21.46
N LYS A 22 16.27 -15.08 -22.05
CA LYS A 22 16.60 -16.13 -23.02
C LYS A 22 16.48 -17.53 -22.41
N ALA A 23 17.01 -17.74 -21.21
CA ALA A 23 16.94 -19.01 -20.52
C ALA A 23 15.50 -19.43 -20.20
N ASN A 24 14.68 -18.51 -19.69
CA ASN A 24 13.28 -18.76 -19.37
C ASN A 24 12.46 -19.06 -20.62
N TYR A 25 12.65 -18.29 -21.69
CA TYR A 25 12.00 -18.56 -22.97
C TYR A 25 12.38 -19.94 -23.52
N ALA A 26 13.68 -20.27 -23.53
CA ALA A 26 14.16 -21.57 -23.98
C ALA A 26 13.61 -22.72 -23.14
N GLN A 27 13.52 -22.56 -21.82
CA GLN A 27 12.96 -23.55 -20.91
C GLN A 27 11.48 -23.78 -21.17
N THR A 28 10.68 -22.72 -21.28
CA THR A 28 9.24 -22.81 -21.57
C THR A 28 8.97 -23.40 -22.94
N ALA A 29 9.67 -22.94 -23.98
CA ALA A 29 9.53 -23.47 -25.34
C ALA A 29 9.88 -24.97 -25.40
N LYS A 30 10.93 -25.41 -24.69
CA LYS A 30 11.28 -26.83 -24.59
C LYS A 30 10.24 -27.63 -23.80
N ALA A 31 9.66 -27.06 -22.75
CA ALA A 31 8.60 -27.71 -21.97
C ALA A 31 7.31 -27.88 -22.81
N ASP A 32 6.92 -26.86 -23.56
CA ASP A 32 5.78 -26.90 -24.46
C ASP A 32 5.97 -27.92 -25.58
N LEU A 33 7.15 -27.94 -26.21
CA LEU A 33 7.47 -28.95 -27.23
C LEU A 33 7.41 -30.38 -26.66
N ARG A 34 7.92 -30.60 -25.43
CA ARG A 34 7.81 -31.90 -24.76
C ARG A 34 6.36 -32.32 -24.53
N ARG A 35 5.50 -31.37 -24.12
CA ARG A 35 4.07 -31.62 -23.90
C ARG A 35 3.38 -32.02 -25.19
N GLU A 36 3.63 -31.31 -26.29
CA GLU A 36 3.05 -31.62 -27.59
C GLU A 36 3.54 -32.97 -28.14
N MET A 37 4.82 -33.27 -27.97
CA MET A 37 5.36 -34.56 -28.35
C MET A 37 4.77 -35.73 -27.57
N ALA A 38 4.58 -35.55 -26.25
CA ALA A 38 3.94 -36.55 -25.41
C ALA A 38 2.49 -36.80 -25.84
N ALA A 39 1.77 -35.73 -26.21
CA ALA A 39 0.41 -35.83 -26.76
C ALA A 39 0.38 -36.51 -28.14
N ALA A 40 1.39 -36.31 -28.97
CA ALA A 40 1.52 -36.94 -30.29
C ALA A 40 2.12 -38.36 -30.24
N GLY A 41 2.58 -38.83 -29.08
CA GLY A 41 3.16 -40.16 -28.90
C GLY A 41 4.57 -40.34 -29.51
N LEU A 42 5.29 -39.25 -29.81
CA LEU A 42 6.65 -39.32 -30.32
C LEU A 42 7.67 -39.35 -29.17
N SER A 43 8.52 -40.37 -29.14
CA SER A 43 9.52 -40.59 -28.08
C SER A 43 10.95 -40.20 -28.44
N ASN A 44 11.27 -39.99 -29.72
CA ASN A 44 12.61 -39.60 -30.19
C ASN A 44 12.56 -38.37 -31.09
N SER A 45 13.09 -37.23 -30.64
CA SER A 45 13.09 -35.98 -31.42
C SER A 45 14.30 -35.07 -31.14
N SER A 46 15.47 -35.65 -30.86
CA SER A 46 16.70 -34.86 -30.64
C SER A 46 16.94 -33.81 -31.74
N THR A 47 16.54 -34.10 -32.98
CA THR A 47 16.56 -33.18 -34.12
C THR A 47 15.60 -31.99 -33.96
N LEU A 48 14.38 -32.18 -33.45
CA LEU A 48 13.43 -31.10 -33.21
C LEU A 48 13.92 -30.15 -32.11
N PHE A 49 14.54 -30.68 -31.05
CA PHE A 49 15.15 -29.85 -30.02
C PHE A 49 16.32 -29.02 -30.56
N GLN A 50 17.15 -29.60 -31.45
CA GLN A 50 18.23 -28.85 -32.12
C GLN A 50 17.68 -27.72 -33.00
N HIS A 51 16.62 -27.97 -33.77
CA HIS A 51 15.98 -26.93 -34.59
C HIS A 51 15.31 -25.85 -33.72
N LEU A 52 14.72 -26.23 -32.59
CA LEU A 52 14.17 -25.28 -31.63
C LEU A 52 15.26 -24.37 -31.06
N ASP A 53 16.40 -24.94 -30.65
CA ASP A 53 17.54 -24.17 -30.15
C ASP A 53 18.09 -23.19 -31.20
N GLN A 54 18.19 -23.62 -32.46
CA GLN A 54 18.58 -22.74 -33.57
C GLN A 54 17.58 -21.60 -33.78
N LEU A 55 16.29 -21.87 -33.68
CA LEU A 55 15.24 -20.86 -33.82
C LEU A 55 15.28 -19.85 -32.66
N ILE A 56 15.49 -20.33 -31.43
CA ILE A 56 15.69 -19.46 -30.27
C ILE A 56 16.93 -18.57 -30.48
N ASP A 57 18.05 -19.13 -30.92
CA ASP A 57 19.25 -18.33 -31.17
C ASP A 57 19.04 -17.28 -32.28
N GLN A 58 18.36 -17.64 -33.37
CA GLN A 58 18.06 -16.71 -34.47
C GLN A 58 17.12 -15.59 -34.03
N THR A 59 16.05 -15.91 -33.30
CA THR A 59 15.10 -14.89 -32.81
C THR A 59 15.77 -13.90 -31.88
N PHE A 60 16.62 -14.37 -30.96
CA PHE A 60 17.38 -13.48 -30.07
C PHE A 60 18.44 -12.66 -30.82
N ARG A 61 19.08 -13.21 -31.85
CA ARG A 61 19.99 -12.44 -32.73
C ARG A 61 19.27 -11.34 -33.50
N LEU A 62 18.06 -11.60 -34.01
CA LEU A 62 17.25 -10.59 -34.70
C LEU A 62 16.72 -9.51 -33.74
N ALA A 63 16.55 -9.85 -32.47
CA ALA A 63 16.11 -8.91 -31.44
C ALA A 63 17.25 -8.02 -30.89
N GLN A 64 18.50 -8.50 -30.90
CA GLN A 64 19.68 -7.76 -30.42
C GLN A 64 19.80 -6.30 -30.90
N PRO A 65 19.65 -5.96 -32.21
CA PRO A 65 19.80 -4.57 -32.67
C PRO A 65 18.71 -3.62 -32.14
N ASN A 66 17.57 -4.17 -31.71
CA ASN A 66 16.47 -3.39 -31.14
C ASN A 66 16.56 -3.29 -29.60
N LEU A 67 17.63 -3.81 -29.01
CA LEU A 67 17.85 -3.87 -27.58
C LEU A 67 18.79 -2.75 -27.13
N ARG A 68 18.44 -2.10 -26.02
CA ARG A 68 19.35 -1.25 -25.25
C ARG A 68 19.63 -1.92 -23.92
N VAL A 69 20.91 -2.09 -23.58
CA VAL A 69 21.31 -2.57 -22.25
C VAL A 69 22.04 -1.41 -21.59
N ASN A 70 21.50 -0.91 -20.49
CA ASN A 70 22.09 0.21 -19.74
C ASN A 70 22.38 1.44 -20.64
N GLY A 71 21.39 1.79 -21.46
CA GLY A 71 21.43 2.98 -22.32
C GLY A 71 22.23 2.86 -23.60
N GLN A 72 23.11 1.88 -23.72
CA GLN A 72 23.89 1.61 -24.93
C GLN A 72 23.18 0.64 -25.86
N SER A 73 23.33 0.85 -27.17
CA SER A 73 22.92 -0.13 -28.18
C SER A 73 23.70 -1.42 -27.96
N PHE A 74 23.03 -2.57 -27.99
CA PHE A 74 23.71 -3.85 -27.80
C PHE A 74 24.81 -4.12 -28.88
N ASP A 75 24.64 -3.57 -30.08
CA ASP A 75 25.60 -3.66 -31.20
C ASP A 75 26.87 -2.79 -31.02
N GLU A 76 26.82 -1.75 -30.19
CA GLU A 76 27.92 -0.78 -30.02
C GLU A 76 28.83 -1.11 -28.83
N ARG A 77 28.68 -2.31 -28.24
CA ARG A 77 29.52 -2.80 -27.14
C ARG A 77 30.91 -3.20 -27.69
N GLY A 78 31.67 -2.20 -28.13
CA GLY A 78 33.09 -2.31 -28.40
C GLY A 78 33.87 -2.58 -27.12
N GLU A 79 34.98 -3.30 -27.24
CA GLU A 79 35.86 -3.83 -26.19
C GLU A 79 36.55 -2.80 -25.27
N ASP A 80 36.19 -1.51 -25.35
CA ASP A 80 36.90 -0.44 -24.65
C ASP A 80 36.20 -0.02 -23.35
N ASP A 81 37.00 0.09 -22.29
CA ASP A 81 36.70 0.41 -20.88
C ASP A 81 35.90 1.71 -20.64
N ILE A 82 34.67 1.80 -21.16
CA ILE A 82 33.73 2.84 -20.79
C ILE A 82 32.83 2.27 -19.69
N GLU A 83 32.94 2.85 -18.48
CA GLU A 83 32.08 2.52 -17.35
C GLU A 83 30.61 2.57 -17.80
N PRO A 84 29.88 1.44 -17.74
CA PRO A 84 28.51 1.36 -18.25
C PRO A 84 27.61 2.30 -17.44
N PHE A 85 26.97 3.25 -18.11
CA PHE A 85 26.08 4.21 -17.44
C PHE A 85 24.88 3.49 -16.83
N ASP A 86 24.75 3.56 -15.50
CA ASP A 86 23.64 2.94 -14.78
C ASP A 86 22.39 3.83 -14.87
N GLU A 87 21.63 3.67 -15.96
CA GLU A 87 20.36 4.38 -16.14
C GLU A 87 19.31 4.04 -15.08
N ALA A 88 19.37 2.85 -14.47
CA ALA A 88 18.45 2.49 -13.40
C ALA A 88 18.72 3.34 -12.16
N LEU A 89 20.00 3.51 -11.82
CA LEU A 89 20.43 4.43 -10.79
C LEU A 89 20.06 5.87 -11.12
N ASP A 90 20.26 6.33 -12.35
CA ASP A 90 19.89 7.70 -12.75
C ASP A 90 18.37 7.92 -12.60
N ARG A 91 17.54 7.03 -13.16
CA ARG A 91 16.07 7.09 -13.00
C ARG A 91 15.67 7.07 -11.52
N HIS A 92 16.37 6.29 -10.70
CA HIS A 92 16.13 6.25 -9.27
C HIS A 92 16.49 7.59 -8.60
N VAL A 93 17.62 8.20 -8.96
CA VAL A 93 18.03 9.53 -8.50
C VAL A 93 16.98 10.59 -8.87
N TRP A 94 16.48 10.57 -10.11
CA TRP A 94 15.41 11.48 -10.54
C TRP A 94 14.10 11.27 -9.77
N SER A 95 13.69 10.00 -9.59
CA SER A 95 12.49 9.65 -8.82
C SER A 95 12.60 10.12 -7.36
N LEU A 96 13.73 9.86 -6.71
CA LEU A 96 14.00 10.33 -5.35
C LEU A 96 14.02 11.86 -5.26
N HIS A 97 14.55 12.53 -6.29
CA HIS A 97 14.56 13.99 -6.34
C HIS A 97 13.13 14.56 -6.38
N ASP A 98 12.26 13.99 -7.21
CA ASP A 98 10.86 14.40 -7.33
C ASP A 98 10.10 14.13 -6.02
N GLN A 99 10.28 12.95 -5.41
CA GLN A 99 9.72 12.62 -4.10
C GLN A 99 10.16 13.63 -3.03
N ARG A 100 11.46 13.97 -3.00
CA ARG A 100 12.00 14.96 -2.07
C ARG A 100 11.34 16.32 -2.27
N LEU A 101 11.18 16.77 -3.51
CA LEU A 101 10.50 18.03 -3.82
C LEU A 101 9.04 18.02 -3.35
N GLY A 102 8.33 16.90 -3.59
CA GLY A 102 6.98 16.67 -3.11
C GLY A 102 6.87 16.79 -1.59
N LEU A 103 7.77 16.13 -0.86
CA LEU A 103 7.83 16.20 0.60
C LEU A 103 8.15 17.61 1.11
N HIS A 104 9.05 18.34 0.46
CA HIS A 104 9.30 19.74 0.85
C HIS A 104 8.06 20.61 0.67
N LYS A 105 7.29 20.40 -0.42
CA LYS A 105 6.04 21.13 -0.65
C LYS A 105 4.98 20.80 0.39
N THR A 106 4.81 19.51 0.75
CA THR A 106 3.84 19.12 1.79
C THR A 106 4.24 19.68 3.14
N ILE A 107 5.51 19.56 3.56
CA ILE A 107 6.00 20.12 4.82
C ILE A 107 5.78 21.63 4.87
N ALA A 108 6.08 22.36 3.79
CA ALA A 108 5.86 23.81 3.74
C ALA A 108 4.37 24.18 3.82
N ALA A 109 3.49 23.40 3.19
CA ALA A 109 2.04 23.60 3.28
C ALA A 109 1.52 23.30 4.69
N THR A 110 1.95 22.19 5.29
CA THR A 110 1.59 21.78 6.66
C THR A 110 2.04 22.82 7.68
N ARG A 111 3.29 23.30 7.60
CA ARG A 111 3.82 24.36 8.49
C ARG A 111 3.02 25.66 8.43
N ARG A 112 2.38 25.98 7.30
CA ARG A 112 1.54 27.18 7.17
C ARG A 112 0.11 26.95 7.65
N ALA A 113 -0.47 25.80 7.33
CA ALA A 113 -1.90 25.55 7.52
C ALA A 113 -2.23 24.91 8.88
N GLU A 114 -1.37 24.02 9.38
CA GLU A 114 -1.65 23.24 10.58
C GLU A 114 -1.65 24.08 11.87
N PRO A 115 -0.69 24.99 12.11
CA PRO A 115 -0.73 25.84 13.30
C PRO A 115 -2.01 26.69 13.39
N LEU A 116 -2.46 27.26 12.27
CA LEU A 116 -3.69 28.06 12.21
C LEU A 116 -4.95 27.21 12.50
N LYS A 117 -4.96 25.95 12.07
CA LYS A 117 -6.06 25.02 12.39
C LYS A 117 -6.07 24.67 13.88
N ILE A 118 -4.90 24.43 14.46
CA ILE A 118 -4.76 24.13 15.89
C ILE A 118 -5.17 25.34 16.73
N GLU A 119 -4.70 26.53 16.39
CA GLU A 119 -5.08 27.79 17.03
C GLU A 119 -6.61 27.96 17.04
N LYS A 120 -7.24 27.85 15.87
CA LYS A 120 -8.70 27.97 15.76
C LYS A 120 -9.43 26.91 16.60
N ALA A 121 -8.93 25.68 16.63
CA ALA A 121 -9.52 24.62 17.44
C ALA A 121 -9.39 24.90 18.94
N MET A 122 -8.23 25.39 19.41
CA MET A 122 -8.03 25.78 20.81
C MET A 122 -8.92 26.96 21.20
N VAL A 123 -8.98 28.00 20.38
CA VAL A 123 -9.84 29.18 20.65
C VAL A 123 -11.31 28.75 20.74
N ASN A 124 -11.79 27.92 19.82
CA ASN A 124 -13.15 27.40 19.86
C ASN A 124 -13.43 26.59 21.14
N SER A 125 -12.47 25.79 21.62
CA SER A 125 -12.62 25.03 22.86
C SER A 125 -12.73 25.95 24.07
N LEU A 126 -11.85 26.96 24.16
CA LEU A 126 -11.88 27.93 25.25
C LEU A 126 -13.16 28.77 25.24
N GLU A 127 -13.65 29.16 24.07
CA GLU A 127 -14.94 29.85 23.94
C GLU A 127 -16.11 28.96 24.37
N GLN A 128 -16.05 27.66 24.08
CA GLN A 128 -17.06 26.71 24.53
C GLN A 128 -17.04 26.55 26.05
N ASP A 129 -15.85 26.42 26.65
CA ASP A 129 -15.69 26.31 28.10
C ASP A 129 -16.21 27.56 28.80
N HIS A 130 -15.82 28.76 28.34
CA HIS A 130 -16.35 30.02 28.87
C HIS A 130 -17.88 30.14 28.75
N ARG A 131 -18.49 29.60 27.69
CA ARG A 131 -19.96 29.59 27.55
C ARG A 131 -20.61 28.65 28.55
N LEU A 132 -19.99 27.50 28.83
CA LEU A 132 -20.48 26.57 29.85
C LEU A 132 -20.33 27.16 31.25
N ASP A 133 -19.19 27.76 31.57
CA ASP A 133 -18.96 28.45 32.84
C ASP A 133 -19.96 29.60 33.05
N ALA A 134 -20.26 30.37 31.99
CA ALA A 134 -21.26 31.43 32.05
C ALA A 134 -22.67 30.89 32.29
N LEU A 135 -23.03 29.75 31.70
CA LEU A 135 -24.32 29.08 31.95
C LEU A 135 -24.38 28.49 33.36
N GLU A 136 -23.27 28.02 33.92
CA GLU A 136 -23.18 27.54 35.30
C GLU A 136 -23.28 28.69 36.31
N ALA A 137 -22.71 29.86 35.98
CA ALA A 137 -22.81 31.07 36.79
C ALA A 137 -24.21 31.74 36.72
N ASP A 138 -24.86 31.75 35.54
CA ASP A 138 -26.26 32.20 35.40
C ASP A 138 -27.25 31.18 35.98
N SER A 139 -26.82 29.92 36.06
CA SER A 139 -27.45 28.89 36.89
C SER A 139 -26.99 29.01 38.34
N GLU A 140 -26.77 30.26 38.81
CA GLU A 140 -26.76 30.65 40.22
C GLU A 140 -27.84 29.83 40.88
N VAL A 141 -27.36 28.82 41.61
CA VAL A 141 -28.14 27.90 42.39
C VAL A 141 -29.08 28.80 43.17
N GLU A 142 -30.37 28.81 42.84
CA GLU A 142 -31.38 29.08 43.86
C GLU A 142 -30.94 28.14 44.98
N GLU A 143 -30.33 28.73 46.02
CA GLU A 143 -30.04 28.07 47.26
C GLU A 143 -31.42 27.67 47.77
N PHE A 144 -31.91 26.54 47.25
CA PHE A 144 -32.98 25.77 47.82
C PHE A 144 -32.38 25.38 49.15
N ASP A 145 -32.59 26.25 50.13
CA ASP A 145 -32.59 25.94 51.54
C ASP A 145 -33.73 24.94 51.73
N MET A 146 -33.48 23.74 51.22
CA MET A 146 -34.31 22.58 51.37
C MET A 146 -34.02 22.16 52.79
N ASP A 147 -34.74 22.81 53.70
CA ASP A 147 -34.94 22.41 55.08
C ASP A 147 -35.13 20.88 55.05
N VAL A 148 -34.07 20.13 55.38
CA VAL A 148 -34.07 18.67 55.33
C VAL A 148 -34.96 18.22 56.48
N ARG A 149 -36.27 18.27 56.24
CA ARG A 149 -37.23 17.50 57.00
C ARG A 149 -36.95 16.06 56.65
N ASP A 150 -36.61 15.30 57.67
CA ASP A 150 -36.26 13.87 57.68
C ASP A 150 -37.43 12.94 57.26
N ASP A 151 -38.38 13.47 56.46
CA ASP A 151 -39.57 12.79 55.95
C ASP A 151 -39.49 12.64 54.42
N LEU A 152 -38.31 12.24 53.90
CA LEU A 152 -38.20 11.85 52.50
C LEU A 152 -38.85 10.46 52.34
N PRO A 153 -39.98 10.30 51.61
CA PRO A 153 -40.47 8.97 51.27
C PRO A 153 -39.37 8.29 50.44
N GLY A 154 -38.96 7.10 50.87
CA GLY A 154 -37.90 6.33 50.21
C GLY A 154 -38.08 6.30 48.69
N LEU A 155 -36.97 6.38 47.96
CA LEU A 155 -36.95 6.40 46.50
C LEU A 155 -37.93 5.37 45.94
N PRO A 156 -38.83 5.73 45.00
CA PRO A 156 -39.79 4.78 44.47
C PRO A 156 -39.04 3.57 43.87
N PRO A 157 -39.46 2.33 44.18
CA PRO A 157 -38.72 1.11 43.84
C PRO A 157 -38.47 0.95 42.34
N ASP A 158 -39.32 1.58 41.51
CA ASP A 158 -39.17 1.61 40.05
C ASP A 158 -37.89 2.29 39.58
N VAL A 159 -37.39 3.28 40.33
CA VAL A 159 -36.16 4.03 40.00
C VAL A 159 -34.93 3.20 40.37
N GLU A 160 -34.95 2.52 41.52
CA GLU A 160 -33.89 1.60 41.91
C GLU A 160 -33.78 0.41 40.95
N ASP A 161 -34.93 -0.13 40.52
CA ASP A 161 -34.97 -1.20 39.53
C ASP A 161 -34.50 -0.73 38.15
N GLY A 162 -34.82 0.52 37.77
CA GLY A 162 -34.29 1.16 36.56
C GLY A 162 -32.76 1.29 36.60
N LEU A 163 -32.22 1.74 37.73
CA LEU A 163 -30.78 1.89 37.94
C LEU A 163 -30.07 0.54 37.91
N ARG A 164 -30.62 -0.49 38.57
CA ARG A 164 -30.07 -1.85 38.55
C ARG A 164 -30.06 -2.44 37.14
N LYS A 165 -31.11 -2.23 36.35
CA LYS A 165 -31.16 -2.63 34.94
C LYS A 165 -30.11 -1.91 34.09
N ALA A 166 -29.93 -0.60 34.32
CA ALA A 166 -28.91 0.18 33.61
C ALA A 166 -27.49 -0.31 33.94
N CYS A 167 -27.20 -0.58 35.22
CA CYS A 167 -25.92 -1.15 35.64
C CYS A 167 -25.68 -2.54 35.04
N ALA A 168 -26.70 -3.41 35.02
CA ALA A 168 -26.60 -4.73 34.39
C ALA A 168 -26.32 -4.64 32.87
N MET A 169 -27.03 -3.75 32.16
CA MET A 169 -26.78 -3.53 30.73
C MET A 169 -25.38 -2.96 30.45
N ALA A 170 -24.87 -2.07 31.31
CA ALA A 170 -23.52 -1.56 31.20
C ALA A 170 -22.48 -2.67 31.39
N GLU A 171 -22.71 -3.59 32.32
CA GLU A 171 -21.84 -4.74 32.55
C GLU A 171 -21.86 -5.71 31.36
N GLU A 172 -23.03 -6.02 30.81
CA GLU A 172 -23.17 -6.84 29.60
C GLU A 172 -22.48 -6.21 28.37
N LEU A 173 -22.59 -4.89 28.21
CA LEU A 173 -21.87 -4.16 27.16
C LEU A 173 -20.36 -4.22 27.36
N SER A 174 -19.89 -4.05 28.59
CA SER A 174 -18.46 -4.15 28.93
C SER A 174 -17.87 -5.53 28.57
N GLN A 175 -18.67 -6.59 28.71
CA GLN A 175 -18.25 -7.96 28.39
C GLN A 175 -18.35 -8.29 26.89
N SER A 176 -19.29 -7.68 26.16
CA SER A 176 -19.54 -7.97 24.74
C SER A 176 -18.69 -7.15 23.76
N ILE A 177 -18.25 -5.94 24.14
CA ILE A 177 -17.38 -5.10 23.30
C ILE A 177 -16.04 -5.78 22.95
N PRO A 178 -15.31 -6.41 23.88
CA PRO A 178 -14.05 -7.10 23.57
C PRO A 178 -14.25 -8.25 22.58
N THR A 179 -15.34 -9.01 22.73
CA THR A 179 -15.65 -10.14 21.86
C THR A 179 -15.98 -9.68 20.44
N GLN A 180 -16.78 -8.61 20.29
CA GLN A 180 -17.09 -8.05 18.97
C GLN A 180 -15.85 -7.43 18.30
N THR A 181 -15.00 -6.77 19.08
CA THR A 181 -13.72 -6.22 18.60
C THR A 181 -12.81 -7.34 18.09
N GLY A 182 -12.69 -8.45 18.82
CA GLY A 182 -11.91 -9.61 18.40
C GLY A 182 -12.45 -10.28 17.13
N ARG A 183 -13.78 -10.36 16.96
CA ARG A 183 -14.43 -10.87 15.74
C ARG A 183 -14.15 -9.98 14.53
N SER A 184 -14.23 -8.66 14.70
CA SER A 184 -13.88 -7.68 13.66
C SER A 184 -12.41 -7.79 13.23
N GLN A 185 -11.49 -7.90 14.20
CA GLN A 185 -10.06 -8.09 13.91
C GLN A 185 -9.76 -9.42 13.21
N SER A 186 -10.49 -10.48 13.55
CA SER A 186 -10.34 -11.77 12.89
C SER A 186 -10.87 -11.72 11.46
N PHE A 187 -12.01 -11.06 11.23
CA PHE A 187 -12.57 -10.87 9.90
C PHE A 187 -11.67 -10.02 8.98
N THR A 188 -11.08 -8.94 9.50
CA THR A 188 -10.12 -8.13 8.72
C THR A 188 -8.85 -8.91 8.38
N LYS A 189 -8.36 -9.75 9.29
CA LYS A 189 -7.24 -10.67 9.02
C LYS A 189 -7.60 -11.70 7.93
N SER A 190 -8.75 -12.37 8.02
CA SER A 190 -9.19 -13.37 7.03
C SER A 190 -9.45 -12.75 5.65
N THR A 191 -10.00 -11.54 5.59
CA THR A 191 -10.18 -10.81 4.32
C THR A 191 -8.85 -10.34 3.75
N ALA A 192 -7.86 -9.98 4.58
CA ALA A 192 -6.51 -9.67 4.13
C ALA A 192 -5.76 -10.92 3.61
N THR A 193 -5.96 -12.10 4.20
CA THR A 193 -5.39 -13.36 3.68
C THR A 193 -6.05 -13.79 2.38
N LEU A 194 -7.37 -13.64 2.23
CA LEU A 194 -8.07 -13.93 0.97
C LEU A 194 -7.67 -12.99 -0.18
N LYS A 195 -7.27 -11.74 0.13
CA LYS A 195 -6.78 -10.77 -0.87
C LYS A 195 -5.32 -10.99 -1.30
N LYS A 196 -4.55 -11.82 -0.59
CA LYS A 196 -3.22 -12.25 -1.04
C LYS A 196 -3.36 -13.60 -1.73
N PRO A 197 -3.50 -13.67 -3.06
CA PRO A 197 -3.44 -14.96 -3.75
C PRO A 197 -2.03 -15.52 -3.57
N GLU A 198 -1.90 -16.57 -2.77
CA GLU A 198 -0.73 -17.43 -2.76
C GLU A 198 -0.67 -18.15 -4.11
N TRP A 199 0.03 -17.56 -5.07
CA TRP A 199 0.52 -18.28 -6.23
C TRP A 199 1.80 -19.00 -5.80
N ARG A 200 1.67 -20.31 -5.53
CA ARG A 200 2.76 -21.29 -5.67
C ARG A 200 2.35 -22.31 -6.71
#